data_AF-A0A0H2SKE0-F1
#
_entry.id   AF-A0A0H2SKE0-F1
#
_cell.length_a   1.000
_cell.length_b   1.000
_cell.length_c   1.000
_cell.angle_alpha   90.00
_cell.angle_beta   90.00
_cell.angle_gamma   90.00
#
_symmetry.space_group_name_H-M   'P 1'
#
loop_
_entity.id
_entity.type
_entity.pdbx_description
1 polymer ?
#
loop_
_entity_poly.entity_id
_entity_poly.type
_entity_poly.pdbx_seq_one_letter_code
_entity_poly.pdbx_strand_id
1 'polypeptide(L)'
;MKTLILYGFGLGVVDIRSIKKVIHNYDKIIVYISKSPQGKAIEMLKDLENIEINETLNFYKEAKKKRKEIKDSELKDLGDFGDRAMMRDPC
;
A
#
# COMPACT_ATOMS: atom_id res chain seq x y z
N MET A 1 4.89 -6.33 -16.53
CA MET A 1 5.02 -6.40 -15.07
C MET A 1 3.70 -5.87 -14.49
N LYS A 2 3.40 -6.09 -13.20
CA LYS A 2 2.06 -5.84 -12.64
C LYS A 2 2.00 -4.55 -11.83
N THR A 3 0.80 -3.98 -11.68
CA THR A 3 0.56 -2.91 -10.69
C THR A 3 0.05 -3.51 -9.38
N LEU A 4 0.65 -3.12 -8.24
CA LEU A 4 0.12 -3.46 -6.93
C LEU A 4 -0.76 -2.33 -6.42
N ILE A 5 -2.00 -2.64 -6.04
CA ILE A 5 -2.93 -1.70 -5.43
C ILE A 5 -3.11 -2.11 -3.96
N LEU A 6 -2.71 -1.23 -3.05
CA LEU A 6 -2.86 -1.39 -1.61
C LEU A 6 -3.93 -0.45 -1.08
N TYR A 7 -4.66 -0.88 -0.07
CA TYR A 7 -5.63 -0.01 0.60
C TYR A 7 -5.67 -0.26 2.11
N GLY A 8 -5.96 0.78 2.91
CA GLY A 8 -6.14 0.61 4.35
C GLY A 8 -6.34 1.92 5.09
N PHE A 9 -6.45 1.87 6.41
CA PHE A 9 -6.72 3.08 7.21
C PHE A 9 -5.54 4.07 7.20
N GLY A 10 -4.32 3.57 7.24
CA GLY A 10 -3.10 4.38 7.24
C GLY A 10 -1.87 3.56 6.88
N LEU A 11 -0.80 4.26 6.53
CA LEU A 11 0.47 3.69 6.13
C LEU A 11 1.53 3.98 7.19
N GLY A 12 2.10 2.92 7.77
CA GLY A 12 3.12 2.99 8.80
C GLY A 12 4.47 2.44 8.33
N VAL A 13 5.47 2.53 9.21
CA VAL A 13 6.85 2.07 8.94
C VAL A 13 6.92 0.60 8.52
N VAL A 14 6.12 -0.26 9.16
CA VAL A 14 6.09 -1.71 8.86
C VAL A 14 5.57 -1.97 7.44
N ASP A 15 4.54 -1.23 7.01
CA ASP A 15 3.99 -1.35 5.67
C ASP A 15 5.02 -0.93 4.63
N ILE A 16 5.69 0.20 4.86
CA ILE A 16 6.71 0.74 3.94
C ILE A 16 7.89 -0.23 3.80
N ARG A 17 8.33 -0.86 4.89
CA ARG A 17 9.35 -1.93 4.83
C ARG A 17 8.89 -3.11 4.00
N SER A 18 7.64 -3.53 4.17
CA SER A 18 7.06 -4.63 3.39
C SER A 18 6.95 -4.28 1.91
N ILE A 19 6.53 -3.05 1.59
CA ILE A 19 6.50 -2.53 0.22
C ILE A 19 7.90 -2.54 -0.38
N LYS A 20 8.91 -2.04 0.35
CA LYS A 20 10.32 -2.01 -0.11
C LYS A 20 10.85 -3.40 -0.48
N LYS A 21 10.45 -4.45 0.24
CA LYS A 21 10.85 -5.85 -0.06
C LYS A 21 10.32 -6.33 -1.42
N VAL A 22 9.17 -5.83 -1.86
CA VAL A 22 8.49 -6.33 -3.08
C VAL A 22 8.45 -5.30 -4.22
N ILE A 23 8.98 -4.09 -4.02
CA ILE A 23 8.83 -2.97 -4.95
C ILE A 23 9.34 -3.27 -6.36
N HIS A 24 10.42 -4.04 -6.48
CA HIS A 24 11.02 -4.44 -7.76
C HIS A 24 10.17 -5.46 -8.54
N ASN A 25 9.18 -6.09 -7.92
CA ASN A 25 8.30 -7.06 -8.58
C ASN A 25 7.12 -6.39 -9.31
N TYR A 26 6.93 -5.08 -9.12
CA TYR A 26 5.82 -4.33 -9.67
C TYR A 26 6.31 -3.12 -10.47
N ASP A 27 5.60 -2.78 -11.54
CA ASP A 27 5.87 -1.56 -12.32
C ASP A 27 5.50 -0.31 -11.52
N LYS A 28 4.41 -0.41 -10.76
CA LYS A 28 3.85 0.67 -9.98
C LYS A 28 3.11 0.14 -8.77
N ILE A 29 3.24 0.84 -7.65
CA ILE A 29 2.49 0.58 -6.43
C ILE A 29 1.58 1.77 -6.16
N ILE A 30 0.27 1.54 -6.09
CA ILE A 30 -0.73 2.57 -5.79
C ILE A 30 -1.33 2.26 -4.43
N VAL A 31 -1.27 3.20 -3.51
CA VAL A 31 -1.73 3.03 -2.14
C VAL A 31 -2.87 4.00 -1.86
N TYR A 32 -4.00 3.48 -1.39
CA TYR A 32 -5.15 4.26 -0.95
C TYR A 32 -5.27 4.23 0.57
N ILE A 33 -5.22 5.39 1.22
CA ILE A 33 -5.28 5.49 2.69
C ILE A 33 -6.23 6.58 3.16
N SER A 34 -6.88 6.41 4.31
CA SER A 34 -7.70 7.47 4.92
C SER A 34 -6.93 8.45 5.78
N LYS A 35 -5.74 8.06 6.26
CA LYS A 35 -4.89 8.88 7.10
C LYS A 35 -3.50 8.96 6.50
N SER A 36 -3.07 10.19 6.21
CA SER A 36 -1.72 10.49 5.78
C SER A 36 -0.63 9.82 6.65
N PRO A 37 0.46 9.32 6.05
CA PRO A 37 1.61 8.80 6.80
C PRO A 37 2.23 9.91 7.64
N GLN A 38 2.87 9.58 8.77
CA GLN A 38 3.47 10.57 9.68
C GLN A 38 4.87 10.16 10.16
N GLY A 39 5.68 11.16 10.51
CA GLY A 39 7.03 10.96 11.07
C GLY A 39 7.93 10.14 10.15
N LYS A 40 8.59 9.12 10.72
CA LYS A 40 9.53 8.23 10.01
C LYS A 40 8.93 7.53 8.78
N ALA A 41 7.61 7.35 8.74
CA ALA A 41 6.95 6.81 7.56
C ALA A 41 7.11 7.74 6.33
N ILE A 42 6.98 9.05 6.51
CA ILE A 42 7.17 10.03 5.42
C ILE A 42 8.61 10.00 4.92
N GLU A 43 9.58 9.96 5.83
CA GLU A 43 11.00 9.92 5.48
C GLU A 43 11.31 8.70 4.61
N MET A 44 10.85 7.52 5.03
CA MET A 44 11.08 6.28 4.29
C MET A 44 10.35 6.22 2.95
N LEU A 45 9.25 6.95 2.79
CA LEU A 45 8.53 7.04 1.52
C LEU A 45 9.30 7.84 0.47
N LYS A 46 10.10 8.83 0.88
CA LYS A 46 10.92 9.62 -0.05
C LYS A 46 11.99 8.77 -0.74
N ASP A 47 12.40 7.67 -0.10
CA ASP A 47 13.38 6.73 -0.63
C ASP A 47 12.76 5.66 -1.55
N LEU A 48 11.43 5.68 -1.75
CA LEU A 48 10.74 4.72 -2.61
C LEU A 48 10.35 5.34 -3.94
N GLU A 49 10.86 4.76 -5.02
CA GLU A 49 10.45 5.07 -6.39
C GLU A 49 9.24 4.22 -6.80
N ASN A 50 8.46 4.66 -7.78
CA ASN A 50 7.30 3.93 -8.32
C ASN A 50 6.13 3.69 -7.34
N ILE A 51 6.01 4.52 -6.29
CA ILE A 51 4.85 4.52 -5.37
C ILE A 51 3.99 5.77 -5.56
N GLU A 52 2.68 5.58 -5.58
CA GLU A 52 1.67 6.65 -5.62
C GLU A 52 0.78 6.52 -4.37
N ILE A 53 0.66 7.59 -3.59
CA ILE A 53 -0.20 7.62 -2.39
C ILE A 53 -1.40 8.52 -2.66
N ASN A 54 -2.58 7.96 -2.48
CA ASN A 54 -3.86 8.63 -2.61
C ASN A 54 -4.56 8.66 -1.25
N GLU A 55 -4.73 9.86 -0.69
CA GLU A 55 -5.49 10.03 0.55
C GLU A 55 -6.99 10.20 0.25
N THR A 56 -7.82 9.36 0.86
CA THR A 56 -9.27 9.36 0.69
C THR A 56 -9.98 8.66 1.84
N LEU A 57 -11.12 9.20 2.26
CA LEU A 57 -11.99 8.56 3.25
C LEU A 57 -12.61 7.25 2.74
N ASN A 58 -12.64 7.05 1.41
CA ASN A 58 -13.24 5.88 0.76
C ASN A 58 -12.19 4.96 0.10
N PHE A 59 -11.05 4.76 0.76
CA PHE A 59 -9.88 4.02 0.23
C PHE A 59 -10.23 2.69 -0.43
N TYR A 60 -11.12 1.90 0.17
CA TYR A 60 -11.51 0.60 -0.39
C TYR A 60 -12.25 0.72 -1.73
N LYS A 61 -13.18 1.69 -1.82
CA LYS A 61 -14.00 1.90 -3.03
C LYS A 61 -13.13 2.42 -4.17
N GLU A 62 -12.24 3.36 -3.88
CA GLU A 62 -11.30 3.92 -4.86
C GLU A 62 -10.30 2.87 -5.35
N ALA A 63 -9.73 2.07 -4.44
CA ALA A 63 -8.82 0.98 -4.81
C ALA A 63 -9.51 -0.06 -5.71
N LYS A 64 -10.76 -0.44 -5.40
CA LYS A 64 -11.56 -1.33 -6.24
C LYS A 64 -11.87 -0.74 -7.61
N LYS A 65 -12.18 0.56 -7.67
CA LYS A 65 -12.39 1.25 -8.95
C LYS A 65 -11.10 1.23 -9.78
N LYS A 66 -9.96 1.53 -9.16
CA LYS A 66 -8.66 1.54 -9.84
C LYS A 66 -8.25 0.18 -10.38
N ARG A 67 -8.52 -0.89 -9.62
CA ARG A 67 -8.30 -2.28 -10.08
C ARG A 67 -9.10 -2.59 -11.35
N LYS A 68 -10.31 -2.06 -11.51
CA LYS A 68 -11.11 -2.27 -12.73
C LYS A 68 -10.54 -1.52 -13.93
N GLU A 69 -9.87 -0.39 -13.70
CA GLU A 69 -9.21 0.40 -14.75
C GLU A 69 -7.90 -0.25 -15.22
N ILE A 70 -7.19 -0.93 -14.31
CA ILE A 70 -5.87 -1.54 -14.59
C ILE A 70 -6.01 -3.05 -14.76
N LYS A 71 -5.98 -3.53 -16.01
CA LYS A 71 -6.14 -4.96 -16.36
C LYS A 71 -5.16 -5.89 -15.64
N ASP A 72 -3.90 -5.50 -15.49
CA ASP A 72 -2.85 -6.32 -14.86
C ASP A 72 -2.49 -5.77 -13.48
N SER A 73 -3.42 -5.89 -12.54
CA SER A 73 -3.28 -5.39 -11.17
C SER A 73 -3.64 -6.40 -10.09
N GLU A 74 -2.91 -6.33 -8.98
CA GLU A 74 -3.23 -7.00 -7.73
C GLU A 74 -3.88 -6.00 -6.77
N LEU A 75 -4.84 -6.46 -5.96
CA LEU A 75 -5.48 -5.65 -4.94
C LEU A 75 -5.33 -6.34 -3.59
N LYS A 76 -4.72 -5.67 -2.61
CA LYS A 76 -4.48 -6.21 -1.26
C LYS A 76 -4.82 -5.19 -0.17
N ASP A 77 -5.31 -5.69 0.96
CA ASP A 77 -5.50 -4.90 2.17
C ASP A 77 -4.15 -4.70 2.88
N LEU A 78 -3.83 -3.48 3.30
CA LEU A 78 -2.65 -3.18 4.10
C LEU A 78 -2.64 -3.95 5.43
N GLY A 79 -3.82 -4.20 6.02
CA GLY A 79 -3.97 -5.00 7.24
C GLY A 79 -3.52 -6.46 7.08
N ASP A 80 -3.64 -6.99 5.86
CA ASP A 80 -3.31 -8.37 5.51
C ASP A 80 -2.07 -8.43 4.59
N PHE A 81 -1.31 -7.33 4.50
CA PHE A 81 -0.15 -7.20 3.64
C PHE A 81 1.15 -7.19 4.44
N GLY A 82 2.09 -8.02 4.00
CA GLY A 82 3.45 -8.03 4.52
C GLY A 82 3.52 -8.38 6.01
N ASP A 83 4.47 -7.75 6.70
CA ASP A 83 4.77 -8.07 8.09
C ASP A 83 3.63 -7.63 9.05
N ARG A 84 2.68 -6.77 8.61
CA ARG A 84 1.51 -6.39 9.41
C ARG A 84 0.54 -7.56 9.60
N ALA A 85 0.38 -8.41 8.58
CA ALA A 85 -0.44 -9.61 8.67
C ALA A 85 0.11 -10.59 9.72
N MET A 86 1.44 -10.69 9.81
CA MET A 86 2.12 -11.57 10.77
C MET A 86 2.04 -11.06 12.22
N MET A 87 1.82 -9.75 12.43
CA MET A 87 1.64 -9.16 13.76
C MET A 87 0.19 -9.25 14.27
N ARG A 88 -0.75 -9.72 13.44
CA ARG A 88 -2.17 -9.80 13.78
C ARG A 88 -2.56 -11.10 14.48
N ASP A 89 -1.62 -12.00 14.73
CA ASP A 89 -1.79 -13.16 15.61
C ASP A 89 -1.53 -12.78 17.08
N PRO A 90 -2.59 -12.69 17.89
CA PRO A 90 -2.54 -13.15 19.26
C PRO A 90 -3.50 -14.33 19.42
N CYS A 91 -2.95 -15.52 19.58
CA CYS A 91 -3.65 -16.63 20.24
C CYS A 91 -4.10 -16.23 21.65
#